data_AF-G1ANR9-F1
#
_entry.id   AF-G1ANR9-F1
#
_cell.length_a   1.000
_cell.length_b   1.000
_cell.length_c   1.000
_cell.angle_alpha   90.00
_cell.angle_beta   90.00
_cell.angle_gamma   90.00
#
_symmetry.space_group_name_H-M   'P 1'
#
loop_
_entity.id
_entity.type
_entity.pdbx_description
1 polymer ?
#
loop_
_entity_poly.entity_id
_entity_poly.type
_entity_poly.pdbx_seq_one_letter_code
_entity_poly.pdbx_strand_id
1 'polypeptide(L)'
;YTGNAWNTTVCADPVACAKTCALEGADYSGTYGITTSGNALTLKFVTQGTSGANIGSRVYLMSSDSAYQMFQLKNQEFTFDVDVSNLPCGLNGALYLIEMDQDGGLAKYSGNKAGAKYGTGYCDTQCPHDIKFINGEGQANSLNWTASSNDKNAGTGMYGTCCNEMDI
;
A
#
# COMPACT_ATOMS: atom_id res chain seq x y z
N TYR A 1 -2.23 10.33 11.10
CA TYR A 1 -1.59 9.10 11.60
C TYR A 1 -0.10 9.40 11.74
N THR A 2 0.49 9.19 12.92
CA THR A 2 1.89 9.53 13.19
C THR A 2 2.52 8.42 14.04
N GLY A 3 3.72 7.96 13.66
CA GLY A 3 4.29 6.74 14.23
C GLY A 3 3.36 5.57 13.95
N ASN A 4 2.80 4.97 14.99
CA ASN A 4 1.86 3.86 14.91
C ASN A 4 0.47 4.18 15.48
N ALA A 5 0.07 5.45 15.55
CA ALA A 5 -1.20 5.86 16.15
C ALA A 5 -2.02 6.81 15.25
N TRP A 6 -3.34 6.64 15.31
CA TRP A 6 -4.31 7.63 14.83
C TRP A 6 -4.43 8.79 15.82
N ASN A 7 -4.67 9.99 15.32
CA ASN A 7 -5.06 11.11 16.18
C ASN A 7 -6.52 10.90 16.60
N THR A 8 -6.75 10.52 17.85
CA THR A 8 -8.09 10.16 18.34
C THR A 8 -9.07 11.33 18.39
N THR A 9 -8.61 12.58 18.38
CA THR A 9 -9.49 13.76 18.27
C THR A 9 -10.02 13.93 16.85
N VAL A 10 -9.21 13.61 15.84
CA VAL A 10 -9.61 13.70 14.42
C VAL A 10 -10.30 12.41 13.94
N CYS A 11 -9.88 11.27 14.48
CA CYS A 11 -10.25 9.93 14.00
C CYS A 11 -10.93 9.08 15.07
N ALA A 12 -11.81 9.68 15.87
CA ALA A 12 -12.71 8.93 16.76
C ALA A 12 -13.77 8.13 15.99
N ASP A 13 -14.22 8.68 14.85
CA ASP A 13 -15.15 8.03 13.93
C ASP A 13 -14.44 7.69 12.62
N PRO A 14 -14.40 6.41 12.20
CA PRO A 14 -13.74 5.96 10.97
C PRO A 14 -14.17 6.69 9.69
N VAL A 15 -15.45 7.02 9.55
CA VAL A 15 -16.01 7.67 8.35
C VAL A 15 -15.61 9.15 8.33
N ALA A 16 -15.75 9.85 9.46
CA ALA A 16 -15.31 11.23 9.60
C ALA A 16 -13.80 11.35 9.40
N CYS A 17 -13.02 10.42 9.95
CA CYS A 17 -11.56 10.38 9.78
C CYS A 17 -11.19 10.34 8.29
N ALA A 18 -11.82 9.48 7.49
CA ALA A 18 -11.54 9.38 6.06
C ALA A 18 -12.01 10.60 5.25
N LYS A 19 -13.07 11.29 5.69
CA LYS A 19 -13.52 12.55 5.09
C LYS A 19 -12.59 13.73 5.42
N THR A 20 -11.98 13.73 6.59
CA THR A 20 -11.14 14.83 7.08
C THR A 20 -9.66 14.65 6.75
N CYS A 21 -9.19 13.41 6.64
CA CYS A 21 -7.80 13.09 6.30
C CYS A 21 -7.62 12.96 4.78
N ALA A 22 -6.38 13.14 4.33
CA ALA A 22 -5.99 12.91 2.96
C ALA A 22 -4.71 12.07 2.89
N LEU A 23 -4.56 11.35 1.78
CA LEU A 23 -3.27 10.85 1.32
C LEU A 23 -2.65 11.92 0.43
N GLU A 24 -1.34 12.12 0.54
CA GLU A 24 -0.60 13.12 -0.22
C GLU A 24 0.41 12.48 -1.18
N GLY A 25 1.01 13.32 -2.03
CA GLY A 25 2.05 12.89 -2.95
C GLY A 25 3.27 12.26 -2.25
N ALA A 26 3.99 11.43 -3.00
CA ALA A 26 5.18 10.74 -2.52
C ALA A 26 6.45 11.29 -3.20
N ASP A 27 7.45 11.66 -2.40
CA ASP A 27 8.83 11.82 -2.87
C ASP A 27 9.49 10.45 -2.99
N TYR A 28 9.29 9.82 -4.14
CA TYR A 28 9.74 8.46 -4.44
C TYR A 28 11.23 8.27 -4.17
N SER A 29 12.08 9.16 -4.66
CA SER A 29 13.53 8.98 -4.57
C SER A 29 14.08 9.40 -3.21
N GLY A 30 13.72 10.59 -2.72
CA GLY A 30 14.32 11.16 -1.51
C GLY A 30 13.79 10.55 -0.22
N THR A 31 12.51 10.18 -0.17
CA THR A 31 11.89 9.60 1.03
C THR A 31 11.87 8.07 0.98
N TYR A 32 11.52 7.49 -0.17
CA TYR A 32 11.30 6.04 -0.27
C TYR A 32 12.47 5.28 -0.90
N GLY A 33 13.38 5.95 -1.59
CA GLY A 33 14.50 5.29 -2.29
C GLY A 33 14.03 4.43 -3.47
N ILE A 34 12.92 4.83 -4.08
CA ILE A 34 12.33 4.21 -5.28
C ILE A 34 12.82 5.00 -6.49
N THR A 35 13.42 4.31 -7.46
CA THR A 35 13.91 4.92 -8.70
C THR A 35 13.58 4.05 -9.90
N THR A 36 13.36 4.66 -11.04
CA THR A 36 13.15 3.97 -12.33
C THR A 36 14.14 4.46 -13.38
N SER A 37 14.49 3.59 -14.32
CA SER A 37 15.29 3.93 -15.49
C SER A 37 14.94 2.99 -16.64
N GLY A 38 14.29 3.50 -17.70
CA GLY A 38 13.78 2.66 -18.78
C GLY A 38 12.72 1.69 -18.26
N ASN A 39 13.00 0.38 -18.37
CA ASN A 39 12.15 -0.70 -17.87
C ASN A 39 12.54 -1.21 -16.46
N ALA A 40 13.57 -0.64 -15.83
CA ALA A 40 14.04 -1.07 -14.52
C ALA A 40 13.38 -0.26 -13.38
N LEU A 41 13.02 -0.96 -12.30
CA LEU A 41 12.57 -0.41 -11.02
C LEU A 41 13.53 -0.88 -9.93
N THR A 42 14.02 0.04 -9.09
CA THR A 42 14.86 -0.27 -7.93
C THR A 42 14.15 0.19 -6.66
N LEU A 43 14.06 -0.72 -5.69
CA LEU A 43 13.45 -0.49 -4.37
C LEU A 43 14.53 -0.65 -3.30
N LYS A 44 14.86 0.44 -2.59
CA LYS A 44 15.77 0.35 -1.44
C LYS A 44 15.01 -0.09 -0.19
N PHE A 45 15.67 -0.91 0.64
CA PHE A 45 15.08 -1.36 1.89
C PHE A 45 14.99 -0.24 2.94
N VAL A 46 16.08 0.50 3.18
CA VAL A 46 16.09 1.62 4.13
C VAL A 46 16.52 2.90 3.42
N THR A 47 15.70 3.95 3.56
CA THR A 47 16.00 5.29 3.03
C THR A 47 15.90 6.30 4.15
N GLN A 48 16.98 7.05 4.39
CA GLN A 48 17.01 8.10 5.41
C GLN A 48 16.48 9.40 4.80
N GLY A 49 15.22 9.71 5.11
CA GLY A 49 14.58 10.96 4.72
C GLY A 49 14.73 12.05 5.79
N THR A 50 14.27 13.26 5.46
CA THR A 50 14.30 14.42 6.38
C THR A 50 13.42 14.24 7.62
N SER A 51 12.36 13.44 7.52
CA SER A 51 11.42 13.14 8.59
C SER A 51 11.68 11.80 9.29
N GLY A 52 12.81 11.14 8.97
CA GLY A 52 13.20 9.85 9.54
C GLY A 52 13.39 8.75 8.48
N ALA A 53 13.70 7.54 8.96
CA ALA A 53 13.93 6.38 8.11
C ALA A 53 12.62 5.77 7.58
N ASN A 54 12.51 5.63 6.26
CA ASN A 54 11.53 4.75 5.60
C ASN A 54 12.08 3.32 5.53
N ILE A 55 11.20 2.33 5.74
CA ILE A 55 11.52 0.90 5.70
C ILE A 55 10.61 0.20 4.69
N GLY A 56 11.19 -0.35 3.63
CA GLY A 56 10.49 -1.05 2.56
C GLY A 56 9.61 -0.15 1.71
N SER A 57 8.92 -0.78 0.76
CA SER A 57 7.96 -0.14 -0.13
C SER A 57 7.07 -1.20 -0.80
N ARG A 58 5.84 -0.83 -1.11
CA ARG A 58 4.95 -1.57 -2.01
C ARG A 58 4.46 -0.62 -3.09
N VAL A 59 4.56 -1.02 -4.35
CA VAL A 59 4.18 -0.20 -5.51
C VAL A 59 3.35 -1.03 -6.49
N TYR A 60 2.54 -0.34 -7.28
CA TYR A 60 1.68 -0.95 -8.29
C TYR A 60 2.05 -0.41 -9.67
N LEU A 61 1.97 -1.26 -10.69
CA LEU A 61 2.13 -0.82 -12.07
C LEU A 61 0.87 -0.06 -12.51
N MET A 62 1.06 1.08 -13.15
CA MET A 62 -0.03 1.98 -13.58
C MET A 62 -0.23 1.89 -15.10
N SER A 63 -1.49 1.87 -15.55
CA SER A 63 -1.86 2.00 -16.97
C SER A 63 -2.12 3.46 -17.38
N SER A 64 -2.47 4.30 -16.41
CA SER A 64 -2.61 5.75 -16.52
C SER A 64 -2.45 6.40 -15.15
N ASP A 65 -2.52 7.73 -15.06
CA ASP A 65 -2.48 8.47 -13.80
C ASP A 65 -3.55 8.05 -12.78
N SER A 66 -4.62 7.38 -13.20
CA SER A 66 -5.78 7.04 -12.35
C SER A 66 -6.21 5.58 -12.41
N ALA A 67 -5.42 4.70 -13.02
CA ALA A 67 -5.77 3.28 -13.14
C ALA A 67 -4.54 2.37 -13.05
N TYR A 68 -4.67 1.28 -12.31
CA TYR A 68 -3.67 0.22 -12.31
C TYR A 68 -3.59 -0.48 -13.68
N GLN A 69 -2.45 -1.07 -13.97
CA GLN A 69 -2.29 -2.00 -15.08
C GLN A 69 -2.83 -3.36 -14.66
N MET A 70 -3.90 -3.81 -15.32
CA MET A 70 -4.52 -5.10 -15.07
C MET A 70 -3.90 -6.19 -15.94
N PHE A 71 -3.77 -7.39 -15.38
CA PHE A 71 -3.26 -8.57 -16.07
C PHE A 71 -4.31 -9.69 -16.07
N GLN A 72 -4.47 -10.34 -17.22
CA GLN A 72 -5.33 -11.52 -17.37
C GLN A 72 -4.47 -12.69 -17.82
N LEU A 73 -3.87 -13.39 -16.86
CA LEU A 73 -2.79 -14.35 -17.12
C LEU A 73 -3.23 -15.76 -17.48
N LYS A 74 -4.53 -16.05 -17.50
CA LYS A 74 -5.01 -17.38 -17.90
C LYS A 74 -4.54 -17.69 -19.31
N ASN A 75 -3.73 -18.75 -19.44
CA ASN A 75 -3.12 -19.18 -20.69
C ASN A 75 -2.21 -18.11 -21.35
N GLN A 76 -1.46 -17.38 -20.52
CA GLN A 76 -0.43 -16.42 -20.92
C GLN A 76 0.88 -16.71 -20.19
N GLU A 77 1.98 -16.14 -20.69
CA GLU A 77 3.29 -16.14 -20.03
C GLU A 77 3.59 -14.74 -19.46
N PHE A 78 4.15 -14.68 -18.26
CA PHE A 78 4.63 -13.46 -17.63
C PHE A 78 6.11 -13.67 -17.24
N THR A 79 6.98 -12.76 -17.69
CA THR A 79 8.43 -12.87 -17.50
C THR A 79 9.00 -11.53 -17.06
N PHE A 80 9.99 -11.58 -16.17
CA PHE A 80 10.74 -10.41 -15.69
C PHE A 80 12.16 -10.80 -15.31
N ASP A 81 13.07 -9.82 -15.38
CA ASP A 81 14.42 -9.96 -14.84
C ASP A 81 14.47 -9.39 -13.41
N VAL A 82 15.24 -10.03 -12.54
CA VAL A 82 15.41 -9.59 -11.15
C VAL A 82 16.85 -9.74 -10.68
N ASP A 83 17.33 -8.71 -9.97
CA ASP A 83 18.60 -8.74 -9.26
C ASP A 83 18.35 -8.75 -7.75
N VAL A 84 18.58 -9.90 -7.12
CA VAL A 84 18.49 -10.11 -5.67
C VAL A 84 19.86 -10.21 -4.99
N SER A 85 20.94 -9.86 -5.69
CA SER A 85 22.32 -10.01 -5.18
C SER A 85 22.59 -9.22 -3.89
N ASN A 86 21.84 -8.14 -3.66
CA ASN A 86 21.92 -7.29 -2.47
C ASN A 86 20.75 -7.50 -1.49
N LEU A 87 20.06 -8.65 -1.56
CA LEU A 87 18.93 -8.99 -0.70
C LEU A 87 19.34 -10.08 0.31
N PRO A 88 19.89 -9.73 1.49
CA PRO A 88 20.31 -10.69 2.50
C PRO A 88 19.14 -11.45 3.13
N CYS A 89 19.47 -12.50 3.90
CA CYS A 89 18.49 -13.27 4.67
C CYS A 89 17.59 -12.38 5.53
N GLY A 90 16.30 -12.71 5.57
CA GLY A 90 15.29 -11.98 6.33
C GLY A 90 14.59 -10.85 5.55
N LEU A 91 15.01 -10.58 4.31
CA LEU A 91 14.29 -9.70 3.39
C LEU A 91 13.50 -10.51 2.37
N ASN A 92 12.48 -9.88 1.78
CA ASN A 92 11.71 -10.43 0.68
C ASN A 92 11.52 -9.35 -0.40
N GLY A 93 12.02 -9.62 -1.60
CA GLY A 93 11.80 -8.81 -2.79
C GLY A 93 10.74 -9.50 -3.64
N ALA A 94 9.49 -9.12 -3.44
CA ALA A 94 8.34 -9.83 -4.00
C ALA A 94 7.80 -9.14 -5.25
N LEU A 95 7.47 -9.95 -6.26
CA LEU A 95 6.63 -9.59 -7.39
C LEU A 95 5.45 -10.57 -7.39
N TYR A 96 4.24 -10.05 -7.27
CA TYR A 96 3.03 -10.86 -7.13
C TYR A 96 1.83 -10.11 -7.72
N LEU A 97 0.74 -10.83 -7.90
CA LEU A 97 -0.52 -10.32 -8.41
C LEU A 97 -1.62 -10.49 -7.37
N ILE A 98 -2.50 -9.51 -7.29
CA ILE A 98 -3.66 -9.51 -6.39
C ILE A 98 -4.88 -8.99 -7.13
N GLU A 99 -6.06 -9.47 -6.75
CA GLU A 99 -7.34 -9.08 -7.35
C GLU A 99 -7.89 -7.77 -6.78
N MET A 100 -7.12 -6.68 -6.91
CA MET A 100 -7.57 -5.33 -6.60
C MET A 100 -8.47 -4.75 -7.72
N ASP A 101 -9.36 -3.84 -7.35
CA ASP A 101 -10.12 -3.03 -8.32
C ASP A 101 -9.17 -2.12 -9.11
N GLN A 102 -9.35 -2.01 -10.44
CA GLN A 102 -8.46 -1.25 -11.33
C GLN A 102 -8.33 0.24 -10.94
N ASP A 103 -9.37 0.82 -10.36
CA ASP A 103 -9.41 2.22 -9.91
C ASP A 103 -9.07 2.39 -8.42
N GLY A 104 -8.58 1.33 -7.75
CA GLY A 104 -8.35 1.31 -6.31
C GLY A 104 -9.62 1.29 -5.46
N GLY A 105 -10.77 0.95 -6.07
CA GLY A 105 -12.09 0.94 -5.45
C GLY A 105 -12.79 2.31 -5.47
N LEU A 106 -12.32 3.24 -6.28
CA LEU A 106 -12.88 4.60 -6.37
C LEU A 106 -14.38 4.60 -6.73
N ALA A 107 -14.78 3.76 -7.70
CA ALA A 107 -16.17 3.64 -8.12
C ALA A 107 -17.05 2.90 -7.10
N LYS A 108 -16.47 1.92 -6.40
CA LYS A 108 -17.19 1.04 -5.47
C LYS A 108 -17.40 1.70 -4.10
N TYR A 109 -16.47 2.54 -3.65
CA TYR A 109 -16.48 3.14 -2.32
C TYR A 109 -16.50 4.65 -2.40
N SER A 110 -17.67 5.24 -2.19
CA SER A 110 -17.89 6.68 -2.36
C SER A 110 -17.00 7.57 -1.47
N GLY A 111 -16.53 7.06 -0.32
CA GLY A 111 -15.57 7.75 0.54
C GLY A 111 -14.11 7.64 0.10
N ASN A 112 -13.77 6.72 -0.80
CA ASN A 112 -12.47 6.75 -1.48
C ASN A 112 -12.51 7.85 -2.55
N LYS A 113 -11.72 8.91 -2.35
CA LYS A 113 -11.53 9.99 -3.33
C LYS A 113 -10.11 10.03 -3.91
N ALA A 114 -9.25 9.10 -3.49
CA ALA A 114 -7.85 9.06 -3.89
C ALA A 114 -7.63 8.06 -5.04
N GLY A 115 -8.21 6.86 -4.92
CA GLY A 115 -8.17 5.84 -5.99
C GLY A 115 -6.77 5.29 -6.28
N ALA A 116 -6.61 4.69 -7.45
CA ALA A 116 -5.37 4.05 -7.88
C ALA A 116 -4.18 5.03 -7.95
N LYS A 117 -4.44 6.32 -8.23
CA LYS A 117 -3.40 7.36 -8.27
C LYS A 117 -2.57 7.45 -7.00
N TYR A 118 -3.18 7.15 -5.85
CA TYR A 118 -2.56 7.18 -4.53
C TYR A 118 -2.40 5.78 -3.92
N GLY A 119 -2.45 4.72 -4.72
CA GLY A 119 -2.16 3.36 -4.25
C GLY A 119 -3.21 2.77 -3.31
N THR A 120 -4.48 3.19 -3.41
CA THR A 120 -5.55 2.66 -2.54
C THR A 120 -6.10 1.30 -3.01
N GLY A 121 -6.79 0.60 -2.11
CA GLY A 121 -7.52 -0.61 -2.42
C GLY A 121 -6.74 -1.92 -2.30
N TYR A 122 -5.57 -1.90 -1.67
CA TYR A 122 -4.78 -3.11 -1.42
C TYR A 122 -5.58 -4.17 -0.67
N CYS A 123 -5.35 -5.43 -1.05
CA CYS A 123 -5.88 -6.63 -0.44
C CYS A 123 -4.94 -7.78 -0.81
N ASP A 124 -4.95 -8.86 -0.03
CA ASP A 124 -4.21 -10.09 -0.35
C ASP A 124 -4.83 -11.29 0.39
N THR A 125 -4.21 -12.47 0.31
CA THR A 125 -4.75 -13.69 0.95
C THR A 125 -4.59 -13.73 2.47
N GLN A 126 -3.76 -12.85 3.04
CA GLN A 126 -3.54 -12.73 4.48
C GLN A 126 -4.60 -11.87 5.17
N CYS A 127 -5.47 -11.21 4.40
CA CYS A 127 -6.49 -10.29 4.92
C CYS A 127 -5.91 -9.22 5.86
N PRO A 128 -4.88 -8.45 5.45
CA PRO A 128 -4.08 -7.58 6.32
C PRO A 128 -4.92 -6.55 7.07
N HIS A 129 -4.72 -6.49 8.38
CA HIS A 129 -5.39 -5.56 9.29
C HIS A 129 -4.61 -4.25 9.50
N ASP A 130 -3.39 -4.15 8.99
CA ASP A 130 -2.53 -2.97 9.09
C ASP A 130 -2.81 -1.91 8.02
N ILE A 131 -3.68 -2.23 7.06
CA ILE A 131 -4.12 -1.29 6.03
C ILE A 131 -4.96 -0.19 6.67
N LYS A 132 -4.49 1.04 6.52
CA LYS A 132 -5.03 2.24 7.20
C LYS A 132 -6.36 2.72 6.62
N PHE A 133 -6.62 2.46 5.34
CA PHE A 133 -7.88 2.80 4.68
C PHE A 133 -8.39 1.56 3.95
N ILE A 134 -9.52 1.03 4.41
CA ILE A 134 -10.10 -0.19 3.88
C ILE A 134 -11.46 0.09 3.25
N ASN A 135 -11.56 -0.46 2.06
CA ASN A 135 -12.62 -0.37 1.08
C ASN A 135 -13.89 -1.15 1.53
N GLY A 136 -14.45 -0.79 2.69
CA GLY A 136 -15.76 -1.30 3.14
C GLY A 136 -16.86 -0.24 3.00
N GLU A 137 -16.55 1.01 3.37
CA GLU A 137 -17.46 2.16 3.36
C GLU A 137 -16.70 3.51 3.21
N GLY A 138 -15.46 3.48 2.71
CA GLY A 138 -14.58 4.65 2.69
C GLY A 138 -14.16 5.08 4.11
N GLN A 139 -13.76 4.11 4.93
CA GLN A 139 -13.42 4.31 6.33
C GLN A 139 -11.91 4.23 6.56
N ALA A 140 -11.41 5.07 7.47
CA ALA A 140 -10.11 4.85 8.07
C ALA A 140 -10.20 3.67 9.05
N ASN A 141 -9.29 2.71 8.98
CA ASN A 141 -9.23 1.53 9.85
C ASN A 141 -8.73 1.92 11.26
N SER A 142 -9.41 2.84 11.92
CA SER A 142 -9.03 3.43 13.20
C SER A 142 -9.73 2.78 14.40
N LEU A 143 -10.84 2.10 14.15
CA LEU A 143 -11.58 1.37 15.18
C LEU A 143 -10.75 0.21 15.72
N ASN A 144 -10.64 0.13 17.05
CA ASN A 144 -9.83 -0.86 17.78
C ASN A 144 -8.36 -0.92 17.32
N TRP A 145 -7.80 0.21 16.88
CA TRP A 145 -6.41 0.26 16.44
C TRP A 145 -5.43 -0.08 17.57
N THR A 146 -4.62 -1.11 17.35
CA THR A 146 -3.58 -1.56 18.27
C THR A 146 -2.20 -1.33 17.66
N ALA A 147 -1.38 -0.50 18.30
CA ALA A 147 -0.01 -0.25 17.88
C ALA A 147 0.83 -1.54 17.94
N SER A 148 1.65 -1.78 16.92
CA SER A 148 2.58 -2.91 16.93
C SER A 148 3.64 -2.74 18.03
N SER A 149 4.02 -3.84 18.67
CA SER A 149 5.08 -3.87 19.68
C SER A 149 6.49 -3.90 19.08
N ASN A 150 6.63 -4.27 17.80
CA ASN A 150 7.90 -4.43 17.11
C ASN A 150 8.04 -3.58 15.83
N ASP A 151 7.01 -2.83 15.46
CA ASP A 151 7.04 -1.87 14.36
C ASP A 151 6.49 -0.51 14.82
N LYS A 152 7.36 0.49 14.83
CA LYS A 152 7.02 1.86 15.26
C LYS A 152 6.09 2.62 14.30
N ASN A 153 5.88 2.10 13.09
CA ASN A 153 5.10 2.73 12.02
C ASN A 153 3.79 1.98 11.70
N ALA A 154 3.62 0.77 12.24
CA ALA A 154 2.49 -0.10 11.97
C ALA A 154 1.65 -0.41 13.22
N GLY A 155 0.44 -0.85 12.97
CA GLY A 155 -0.53 -1.34 13.95
C GLY A 155 -1.63 -2.06 13.21
N THR A 156 -2.63 -2.57 13.92
CA THR A 156 -3.74 -3.30 13.31
C THR A 156 -5.06 -2.71 13.75
N GLY A 157 -5.99 -2.55 12.81
CA GLY A 157 -7.36 -2.12 13.09
C GLY A 157 -8.35 -3.28 13.10
N MET A 158 -9.62 -2.95 13.33
CA MET A 158 -10.70 -3.93 13.36
C MET A 158 -10.88 -4.68 12.04
N TYR A 159 -10.67 -4.01 10.91
CA TYR A 159 -10.95 -4.58 9.59
C TYR A 159 -9.68 -5.12 8.93
N GLY A 160 -9.84 -6.22 8.21
CA GLY A 160 -8.87 -6.76 7.25
C GLY A 160 -9.40 -6.61 5.81
N THR A 161 -8.51 -6.75 4.82
CA THR A 161 -8.88 -6.61 3.41
C THR A 161 -8.34 -7.76 2.57
N CYS A 162 -9.27 -8.57 2.02
CA CYS A 162 -8.96 -9.87 1.42
C CYS A 162 -9.23 -9.88 -0.08
N CYS A 163 -8.37 -10.55 -0.84
CA CYS A 163 -8.63 -10.95 -2.22
C CYS A 163 -7.72 -12.12 -2.64
N ASN A 164 -7.91 -12.66 -3.84
CA ASN A 164 -7.01 -13.70 -4.34
C ASN A 164 -5.63 -13.11 -4.63
N GLU A 165 -4.61 -13.93 -4.46
CA GLU A 165 -3.20 -13.59 -4.61
C GLU A 165 -2.49 -14.70 -5.39
N MET A 166 -1.56 -14.31 -6.23
CA MET A 166 -0.62 -15.18 -6.93
C MET A 166 0.79 -14.62 -6.73
N ASP A 167 1.53 -15.24 -5.82
CA ASP A 167 2.97 -15.02 -5.68
C ASP A 167 3.71 -15.66 -6.86
N ILE A 168 4.33 -14.85 -7.72
CA ILE A 168 5.02 -15.30 -8.95
C ILE A 168 6.39 -15.92 -8.63
#